data_AF-A0A2E9IGX9-F1
#
_entry.id   AF-A0A2E9IGX9-F1
#
_cell.length_a   1.000
_cell.length_b   1.000
_cell.length_c   1.000
_cell.angle_alpha   90.00
_cell.angle_beta   90.00
_cell.angle_gamma   90.00
#
_symmetry.space_group_name_H-M   'P 1'
#
loop_
_entity.id
_entity.type
_entity.pdbx_description
1 polymer ?
#
loop_
_entity_poly.entity_id
_entity_poly.type
_entity_poly.pdbx_seq_one_letter_code
_entity_poly.pdbx_strand_id
1 'polypeptide(L)'
;MGGFNTSLDQEKPIAMSDFDNSYICPNCDYIGTISIHPIVCSMCKHEDCPIARHIQSGSRKRWIRIEEAGPDWRWDSTLDKMFKHHSADSNSSKIIKKTVKKLFKTFSQHRDIIDGIFPHFMQDYERSTGKKSRQKGNRSGQRSTKFGSVRGALYEGAFLRMMDLMDEFERCPARINPDHYEFNFHPDGWFLLDGERIPIEFKTVKAGNFVATKMSKSVKQSRKHGRRSKRFKYNQSGFSILIVCCPEERVFGAVLLDKAADAIV
;
A
#
# COMPACT_ATOMS: atom_id res chain seq x y z
N MET A 1 -34.46 -12.39 -59.39
CA MET A 1 -33.03 -12.00 -59.45
C MET A 1 -32.81 -10.89 -58.44
N GLY A 2 -31.85 -11.09 -57.53
CA GLY A 2 -31.25 -10.09 -56.63
C GLY A 2 -32.18 -9.53 -55.54
N GLY A 3 -31.91 -9.62 -54.24
CA GLY A 3 -30.69 -9.99 -53.51
C GLY A 3 -30.77 -9.25 -52.18
N PHE A 4 -30.74 -10.01 -51.07
CA PHE A 4 -30.60 -9.47 -49.72
C PHE A 4 -29.32 -8.65 -49.59
N ASN A 5 -29.37 -7.52 -48.88
CA ASN A 5 -28.24 -7.10 -48.05
C ASN A 5 -28.68 -6.13 -46.96
N THR A 6 -28.91 -6.72 -45.78
CA THR A 6 -28.66 -6.13 -44.48
C THR A 6 -27.17 -5.79 -44.36
N SER A 7 -26.80 -4.52 -44.16
CA SER A 7 -25.51 -4.18 -43.58
C SER A 7 -25.73 -3.46 -42.26
N LEU A 8 -25.85 -4.30 -41.22
CA LEU A 8 -25.68 -3.94 -39.83
C LEU A 8 -24.34 -3.22 -39.64
N ASP A 9 -24.40 -2.26 -38.73
CA ASP A 9 -23.29 -1.61 -38.07
C ASP A 9 -22.17 -2.60 -37.76
N GLN A 10 -21.05 -2.49 -38.49
CA GLN A 10 -19.79 -3.03 -38.05
C GLN A 10 -19.06 -1.94 -37.27
N GLU A 11 -19.51 -1.69 -36.05
CA GLU A 11 -18.60 -1.24 -35.01
C GLU A 11 -17.56 -2.36 -34.84
N LYS A 12 -16.35 -2.12 -35.36
CA LYS A 12 -15.18 -2.90 -34.98
C LYS A 12 -15.02 -2.80 -33.46
N PRO A 13 -15.08 -3.91 -32.70
CA PRO A 13 -14.58 -3.89 -31.35
C PRO A 13 -13.07 -3.65 -31.44
N ILE A 14 -12.62 -2.52 -30.92
CA ILE A 14 -11.22 -2.32 -30.56
C ILE A 14 -10.91 -3.42 -29.56
N ALA A 15 -10.05 -4.36 -29.94
CA ALA A 15 -9.59 -5.42 -29.06
C ALA A 15 -8.89 -4.79 -27.85
N MET A 16 -9.65 -4.60 -26.76
CA MET A 16 -9.07 -4.49 -25.43
C MET A 16 -8.35 -5.81 -25.21
N SER A 17 -7.01 -5.78 -25.14
CA SER A 17 -6.27 -7.00 -24.86
C SER A 17 -6.83 -7.64 -23.58
N ASP A 18 -7.11 -8.94 -23.60
CA ASP A 18 -7.75 -9.68 -22.50
C ASP A 18 -7.03 -9.50 -21.14
N PHE A 19 -5.77 -9.05 -21.17
CA PHE A 19 -4.96 -8.69 -19.99
C PHE A 19 -5.46 -7.48 -19.20
N ASP A 20 -6.27 -6.60 -19.81
CA ASP A 20 -6.73 -5.36 -19.19
C ASP A 20 -8.10 -5.48 -18.53
N ASN A 21 -8.77 -6.63 -18.60
CA ASN A 21 -10.13 -6.80 -18.09
C ASN A 21 -10.19 -7.50 -16.72
N SER A 22 -9.28 -7.16 -15.81
CA SER A 22 -9.23 -7.73 -14.46
C SER A 22 -9.49 -6.67 -13.38
N TYR A 23 -10.05 -7.09 -12.25
CA TYR A 23 -10.13 -6.31 -11.02
C TYR A 23 -9.28 -6.95 -9.91
N ILE A 24 -8.91 -6.16 -8.90
CA ILE A 24 -8.23 -6.62 -7.70
C ILE A 24 -9.09 -6.30 -6.48
N CYS A 25 -9.43 -7.31 -5.69
CA CYS A 25 -10.18 -7.11 -4.45
C CYS A 25 -9.24 -6.58 -3.35
N PRO A 26 -9.52 -5.41 -2.76
CA PRO A 26 -8.65 -4.86 -1.71
C PRO A 26 -8.79 -5.58 -0.38
N ASN A 27 -9.87 -6.34 -0.19
CA ASN A 27 -10.13 -7.08 1.04
C ASN A 27 -9.38 -8.41 1.09
N CYS A 28 -9.29 -9.13 -0.04
CA CYS A 28 -8.73 -10.50 -0.08
C CYS A 28 -7.68 -10.73 -1.18
N ASP A 29 -7.22 -9.69 -1.87
CA ASP A 29 -6.27 -9.74 -3.00
C ASP A 29 -6.71 -10.60 -4.20
N TYR A 30 -7.95 -11.09 -4.22
CA TYR A 30 -8.46 -11.89 -5.33
C TYR A 30 -8.45 -11.10 -6.64
N ILE A 31 -7.99 -11.75 -7.71
CA ILE A 31 -8.01 -11.21 -9.06
C ILE A 31 -9.13 -11.90 -9.83
N GLY A 32 -10.10 -11.12 -10.29
CA GLY A 32 -11.22 -11.61 -11.07
C GLY A 32 -11.35 -10.88 -12.40
N THR A 33 -12.08 -11.48 -13.34
CA THR A 33 -12.42 -10.84 -14.61
C THR A 33 -13.57 -9.85 -14.41
N ILE A 34 -13.49 -8.69 -15.04
CA ILE A 34 -14.55 -7.70 -15.02
C ILE A 34 -15.64 -8.15 -16.00
N SER A 35 -16.82 -8.47 -15.48
CA SER A 35 -17.98 -8.88 -16.28
C SER A 35 -19.17 -7.95 -16.14
N ILE A 36 -19.29 -7.20 -15.04
CA ILE A 36 -20.48 -6.40 -14.69
C ILE A 36 -20.05 -5.14 -13.91
N HIS A 37 -20.87 -4.08 -13.93
CA HIS A 37 -20.77 -2.93 -13.03
C HIS A 37 -22.00 -2.87 -12.10
N PRO A 38 -21.83 -2.64 -10.79
CA PRO A 38 -20.57 -2.44 -10.06
C PRO A 38 -19.71 -3.72 -9.99
N ILE A 39 -18.38 -3.56 -9.86
CA ILE A 39 -17.44 -4.68 -9.81
C ILE A 39 -17.45 -5.28 -8.41
N VAL A 40 -18.04 -6.46 -8.24
CA VAL A 40 -18.11 -7.17 -6.95
C VAL A 40 -17.13 -8.33 -6.91
N CYS A 41 -16.38 -8.48 -5.82
CA CYS A 41 -15.46 -9.59 -5.61
C CYS A 41 -16.23 -10.92 -5.56
N SER A 42 -15.90 -11.85 -6.44
CA SER A 42 -16.54 -13.17 -6.48
C SER A 42 -16.25 -14.00 -5.21
N MET A 43 -15.09 -13.79 -4.59
CA MET A 43 -14.62 -14.53 -3.40
C MET A 43 -15.21 -14.01 -2.08
N CYS A 44 -15.08 -12.72 -1.79
CA CYS A 44 -15.48 -12.15 -0.48
C CYS A 44 -16.67 -11.20 -0.54
N LYS A 45 -17.28 -11.04 -1.74
CA LYS A 45 -18.44 -10.16 -1.99
C LYS A 45 -18.20 -8.67 -1.71
N HIS A 46 -16.96 -8.24 -1.53
CA HIS A 46 -16.61 -6.83 -1.45
C HIS A 46 -17.05 -6.11 -2.73
N GLU A 47 -17.86 -5.08 -2.57
CA GLU A 47 -18.35 -4.24 -3.67
C GLU A 47 -17.27 -3.24 -4.10
N ASP A 48 -17.45 -2.69 -5.29
CA ASP A 48 -16.55 -1.71 -5.90
C ASP A 48 -15.06 -2.11 -5.84
N CYS A 49 -14.71 -3.23 -6.45
CA CYS A 49 -13.30 -3.62 -6.61
C CYS A 49 -12.61 -2.83 -7.73
N PRO A 50 -11.40 -2.30 -7.51
CA PRO A 50 -10.71 -1.49 -8.51
C PRO A 50 -10.20 -2.32 -9.68
N ILE A 51 -10.07 -1.66 -10.82
CA ILE A 51 -9.43 -2.24 -12.01
C ILE A 51 -7.98 -2.55 -11.68
N ALA A 52 -7.55 -3.75 -12.04
CA ALA A 52 -6.20 -4.24 -11.87
C ALA A 52 -5.36 -3.98 -13.13
N ARG A 53 -4.06 -3.77 -12.92
CA ARG A 53 -3.05 -3.81 -13.98
C ARG A 53 -1.87 -4.66 -13.54
N HIS A 54 -1.25 -5.34 -14.50
CA HIS A 54 -0.07 -6.15 -14.24
C HIS A 54 1.13 -5.32 -13.79
N ILE A 55 1.86 -5.83 -12.80
CA ILE A 55 3.20 -5.35 -12.47
C ILE A 55 4.17 -5.99 -13.47
N GLN A 56 5.00 -5.16 -14.12
CA GLN A 56 5.95 -5.62 -15.13
C GLN A 56 6.86 -6.74 -14.58
N SER A 57 6.84 -7.91 -15.23
CA SER A 57 7.50 -9.14 -14.78
C SER A 57 8.98 -8.97 -14.47
N GLY A 58 9.74 -8.28 -15.34
CA GLY A 58 11.17 -8.03 -15.12
C GLY A 58 11.47 -7.21 -13.86
N SER A 59 10.64 -6.21 -13.54
CA SER A 59 10.79 -5.42 -12.32
C SER A 59 10.47 -6.25 -11.07
N ARG A 60 9.42 -7.06 -11.13
CA ARG A 60 9.02 -7.96 -10.03
C ARG A 60 10.07 -9.03 -9.74
N LYS A 61 10.54 -9.74 -10.77
CA LYS A 61 11.61 -10.75 -10.66
C LYS A 61 12.89 -10.20 -10.06
N ARG A 62 13.25 -8.95 -10.39
CA ARG A 62 14.41 -8.29 -9.77
C ARG A 62 14.27 -8.18 -8.25
N TRP A 63 13.11 -7.74 -7.77
CA TRP A 63 12.89 -7.56 -6.32
C TRP A 63 12.78 -8.90 -5.59
N ILE A 64 12.17 -9.91 -6.20
CA ILE A 64 12.17 -11.29 -5.69
C ILE A 64 13.60 -11.77 -5.45
N ARG A 65 14.49 -11.63 -6.44
CA ARG A 65 15.91 -12.04 -6.29
C ARG A 65 16.63 -11.30 -5.16
N ILE A 66 16.31 -10.02 -4.96
CA ILE A 66 16.87 -9.22 -3.86
C ILE A 66 16.43 -9.79 -2.49
N GLU A 67 15.17 -10.22 -2.38
CA GLU A 67 14.64 -10.83 -1.16
C GLU A 67 15.18 -12.24 -0.92
N GLU A 68 15.26 -13.09 -1.95
CA GLU A 68 15.76 -14.47 -1.88
C GLU A 68 17.23 -14.50 -1.44
N ALA A 69 18.07 -13.64 -2.04
CA ALA A 69 19.51 -13.61 -1.79
C ALA A 69 19.92 -12.68 -0.63
N GLY A 70 19.01 -11.84 -0.15
CA GLY A 70 19.33 -10.80 0.83
C GLY A 70 19.58 -11.33 2.23
N PRO A 71 20.36 -10.63 3.08
CA PRO A 71 20.45 -10.95 4.50
C PRO A 71 19.13 -10.64 5.24
N ASP A 72 19.06 -10.99 6.53
CA ASP A 72 17.95 -10.61 7.40
C ASP A 72 17.75 -9.10 7.50
N TRP A 73 16.47 -8.71 7.61
CA TRP A 73 16.08 -7.34 7.84
C TRP A 73 16.58 -6.85 9.21
N ARG A 74 17.16 -5.66 9.24
CA ARG A 74 17.74 -5.05 10.45
C ARG A 74 16.92 -3.84 10.89
N TRP A 75 16.75 -3.70 12.19
CA TRP A 75 16.12 -2.51 12.77
C TRP A 75 17.04 -1.30 12.67
N ASP A 76 16.49 -0.18 12.20
CA ASP A 76 17.15 1.11 12.15
C ASP A 76 16.47 2.10 13.11
N SER A 77 17.28 2.73 13.96
CA SER A 77 16.82 3.64 15.01
C SER A 77 16.65 5.09 14.56
N THR A 78 16.77 5.39 13.27
CA THR A 78 16.68 6.77 12.74
C THR A 78 15.35 7.43 13.10
N LEU A 79 14.22 6.72 12.95
CA LEU A 79 12.92 7.25 13.35
C LEU A 79 12.86 7.47 14.87
N ASP A 80 13.37 6.54 15.67
CA ASP A 80 13.41 6.68 17.13
C ASP A 80 14.23 7.90 17.57
N LYS A 81 15.37 8.13 16.93
CA LYS A 81 16.24 9.28 17.20
C LYS A 81 15.56 10.58 16.82
N MET A 82 14.85 10.61 15.68
CA MET A 82 14.10 11.78 15.21
C MET A 82 13.01 12.21 16.20
N PHE A 83 12.38 11.25 16.89
CA PHE A 83 11.25 11.49 17.80
C PHE A 83 11.58 11.27 19.29
N LYS A 84 12.86 11.17 19.68
CA LYS A 84 13.28 10.82 21.04
C LYS A 84 12.62 11.70 22.12
N HIS A 85 12.51 13.01 21.84
CA HIS A 85 11.95 14.01 22.77
C HIS A 85 10.45 14.30 22.54
N HIS A 86 9.85 13.66 21.54
CA HIS A 86 8.47 13.88 21.11
C HIS A 86 7.75 12.54 20.96
N SER A 87 8.12 11.57 21.82
CA SER A 87 7.61 10.21 21.73
C SER A 87 6.23 10.13 22.37
N ALA A 88 5.35 9.38 21.70
CA ALA A 88 4.06 8.98 22.24
C ALA A 88 4.25 8.07 23.47
N ASP A 89 3.15 7.53 24.00
CA ASP A 89 3.17 6.60 25.13
C ASP A 89 4.27 5.52 24.98
N SER A 90 5.09 5.39 26.02
CA SER A 90 6.31 4.57 25.98
C SER A 90 5.99 3.08 25.92
N ASN A 91 4.86 2.65 26.51
CA ASN A 91 4.43 1.26 26.51
C ASN A 91 3.89 0.86 25.13
N SER A 92 2.96 1.63 24.59
CA SER A 92 2.40 1.48 23.25
C SER A 92 3.49 1.49 22.18
N SER A 93 4.45 2.42 22.30
CA SER A 93 5.60 2.49 21.41
C SER A 93 6.46 1.21 21.45
N LYS A 94 6.67 0.61 22.62
CA LYS A 94 7.42 -0.66 22.75
C LYS A 94 6.66 -1.82 22.12
N ILE A 95 5.34 -1.91 22.36
CA ILE A 95 4.47 -2.94 21.79
C ILE A 95 4.54 -2.89 20.26
N ILE A 96 4.29 -1.72 19.67
CA ILE A 96 4.32 -1.53 18.21
C ILE A 96 5.68 -1.92 17.63
N LYS A 97 6.79 -1.48 18.23
CA LYS A 97 8.14 -1.85 17.75
C LYS A 97 8.37 -3.35 17.80
N LYS A 98 7.94 -4.02 18.87
CA LYS A 98 8.05 -5.47 19.00
C LYS A 98 7.24 -6.17 17.92
N THR A 99 6.01 -5.73 17.67
CA THR A 99 5.12 -6.31 16.67
C THR A 99 5.60 -6.07 15.24
N VAL A 100 6.09 -4.87 14.91
CA VAL A 100 6.68 -4.60 13.59
C VAL A 100 7.96 -5.42 13.36
N LYS A 101 8.82 -5.57 14.39
CA LYS A 101 9.98 -6.49 14.30
C LYS A 101 9.54 -7.94 14.04
N LYS A 102 8.47 -8.40 14.70
CA LYS A 102 7.87 -9.72 14.45
C LYS A 102 7.39 -9.81 13.00
N LEU A 103 6.71 -8.79 12.46
CA LEU A 103 6.26 -8.75 11.06
C LEU A 103 7.42 -8.93 10.06
N PHE A 104 8.51 -8.16 10.20
CA PHE A 104 9.68 -8.30 9.31
C PHE A 104 10.44 -9.62 9.50
N LYS A 105 10.38 -10.21 10.70
CA LYS A 105 10.88 -11.56 10.95
C LYS A 105 10.03 -12.60 10.23
N THR A 106 8.70 -12.53 10.34
CA THR A 106 7.75 -13.39 9.61
C THR A 106 7.99 -13.31 8.11
N PHE A 107 8.12 -12.10 7.59
CA PHE A 107 8.45 -11.88 6.18
C PHE A 107 9.77 -12.55 5.76
N SER A 108 10.79 -12.48 6.61
CA SER A 108 12.08 -13.17 6.37
C SER A 108 11.98 -14.70 6.43
N GLN A 109 11.04 -15.24 7.20
CA GLN A 109 10.84 -16.69 7.34
C GLN A 109 10.13 -17.32 6.14
N HIS A 110 9.42 -16.52 5.33
CA HIS A 110 8.66 -16.98 4.16
C HIS A 110 9.33 -16.60 2.83
N ARG A 111 10.67 -16.50 2.81
CA ARG A 111 11.43 -16.14 1.60
C ARG A 111 11.33 -17.19 0.50
N ASP A 112 11.20 -18.45 0.88
CA ASP A 112 11.00 -19.59 -0.01
C ASP A 112 9.73 -19.45 -0.88
N ILE A 113 8.73 -18.72 -0.39
CA ILE A 113 7.48 -18.44 -1.11
C ILE A 113 7.33 -16.96 -1.50
N ILE A 114 8.44 -16.21 -1.61
CA ILE A 114 8.38 -14.75 -1.85
C ILE A 114 7.68 -14.39 -3.17
N ASP A 115 7.75 -15.25 -4.18
CA ASP A 115 6.99 -15.10 -5.41
C ASP A 115 5.47 -15.14 -5.11
N GLY A 116 5.02 -16.04 -4.24
CA GLY A 116 3.65 -16.06 -3.75
C GLY A 116 3.27 -14.84 -2.91
N ILE A 117 4.23 -14.17 -2.25
CA ILE A 117 3.96 -12.98 -1.42
C ILE A 117 3.91 -11.70 -2.27
N PHE A 118 4.76 -11.58 -3.28
CA PHE A 118 4.84 -10.35 -4.08
C PHE A 118 3.69 -10.29 -5.08
N PRO A 119 2.88 -9.21 -5.07
CA PRO A 119 1.70 -9.12 -5.90
C PRO A 119 2.07 -9.15 -7.38
N HIS A 120 1.23 -9.80 -8.19
CA HIS A 120 1.35 -9.78 -9.66
C HIS A 120 0.62 -8.59 -10.28
N PHE A 121 -0.35 -8.04 -9.56
CA PHE A 121 -1.23 -6.98 -9.99
C PHE A 121 -1.18 -5.83 -9.00
N MET A 122 -1.44 -4.63 -9.48
CA MET A 122 -1.69 -3.46 -8.64
C MET A 122 -2.91 -2.71 -9.17
N GLN A 123 -3.47 -1.83 -8.36
CA GLN A 123 -4.56 -0.97 -8.81
C GLN A 123 -4.13 -0.12 -10.02
N ASP A 124 -5.00 -0.06 -11.02
CA ASP A 124 -4.99 0.94 -12.07
C ASP A 124 -5.87 2.13 -11.62
N TYR A 125 -5.24 3.10 -10.96
CA TYR A 125 -5.96 4.24 -10.38
C TYR A 125 -6.68 5.09 -11.44
N GLU A 126 -6.05 5.28 -12.60
CA GLU A 126 -6.60 6.12 -13.67
C GLU A 126 -7.85 5.49 -14.25
N ARG A 127 -7.80 4.18 -14.54
CA ARG A 127 -8.97 3.44 -15.03
C ARG A 127 -10.03 3.27 -13.96
N SER A 128 -9.66 3.03 -12.70
CA SER A 128 -10.61 2.82 -11.60
C SER A 128 -11.37 4.08 -11.21
N THR A 129 -10.79 5.27 -11.39
CA THR A 129 -11.38 6.52 -10.87
C THR A 129 -11.69 7.57 -11.94
N GLY A 130 -11.25 7.36 -13.18
CA GLY A 130 -11.29 8.37 -14.24
C GLY A 130 -10.37 9.58 -14.00
N LYS A 131 -9.71 9.65 -12.83
CA LYS A 131 -8.79 10.74 -12.48
C LYS A 131 -7.40 10.37 -12.95
N LYS A 132 -6.83 11.19 -13.84
CA LYS A 132 -5.40 11.11 -14.18
C LYS A 132 -4.60 11.13 -12.90
N SER A 133 -3.69 10.16 -12.72
CA SER A 133 -2.74 10.23 -11.62
C SER A 133 -2.04 11.59 -11.69
N ARG A 134 -1.97 12.33 -10.57
CA ARG A 134 -1.41 13.69 -10.50
C ARG A 134 0.09 13.79 -10.90
N GLN A 135 0.69 12.73 -11.45
CA GLN A 135 2.10 12.65 -11.84
C GLN A 135 2.42 13.24 -13.23
N LYS A 136 1.59 14.13 -13.80
CA LYS A 136 1.99 14.91 -14.99
C LYS A 136 2.56 16.26 -14.57
N GLY A 137 3.88 16.29 -14.38
CA GLY A 137 4.63 17.52 -14.16
C GLY A 137 6.07 17.27 -13.76
N ASN A 138 6.86 16.68 -14.67
CA ASN A 138 8.28 16.98 -14.92
C ASN A 138 8.91 15.85 -15.75
N ARG A 139 9.34 16.19 -16.97
CA ARG A 139 9.95 15.26 -17.95
C ARG A 139 11.38 14.84 -17.58
N SER A 140 11.90 15.22 -16.42
CA SER A 140 13.21 14.76 -15.92
C SER A 140 13.02 13.64 -14.88
N GLY A 141 13.43 12.41 -15.23
CA GLY A 141 13.56 11.30 -14.27
C GLY A 141 12.55 10.13 -14.37
N GLN A 142 11.84 9.99 -15.49
CA GLN A 142 10.80 8.95 -15.73
C GLN A 142 11.18 7.51 -15.34
N ARG A 143 12.45 7.11 -15.46
CA ARG A 143 12.88 5.76 -15.02
C ARG A 143 12.88 5.63 -13.50
N SER A 144 13.42 6.61 -12.78
CA SER A 144 13.62 6.51 -11.32
C SER A 144 12.31 6.55 -10.52
N THR A 145 11.28 7.21 -11.06
CA THR A 145 9.93 7.29 -10.49
C THR A 145 9.12 6.02 -10.78
N LYS A 146 9.27 5.43 -11.99
CA LYS A 146 8.63 4.15 -12.35
C LYS A 146 9.14 2.97 -11.52
N PHE A 147 10.46 2.89 -11.27
CA PHE A 147 11.02 1.85 -10.39
C PHE A 147 10.65 2.05 -8.91
N GLY A 148 10.57 3.32 -8.46
CA GLY A 148 10.16 3.65 -7.11
C GLY A 148 8.69 3.30 -6.82
N SER A 149 7.80 3.55 -7.78
CA SER A 149 6.38 3.20 -7.65
C SER A 149 6.14 1.69 -7.69
N VAL A 150 6.86 0.95 -8.54
CA VAL A 150 6.78 -0.53 -8.56
C VAL A 150 7.31 -1.14 -7.28
N ARG A 151 8.47 -0.68 -6.77
CA ARG A 151 8.97 -1.12 -5.47
C ARG A 151 7.95 -0.85 -4.36
N GLY A 152 7.42 0.37 -4.30
CA GLY A 152 6.37 0.73 -3.33
C GLY A 152 5.22 -0.27 -3.36
N ALA A 153 4.62 -0.48 -4.54
CA ALA A 153 3.49 -1.39 -4.70
C ALA A 153 3.79 -2.85 -4.32
N LEU A 154 4.99 -3.35 -4.66
CA LEU A 154 5.39 -4.73 -4.34
C LEU A 154 5.51 -4.94 -2.83
N TYR A 155 6.22 -4.05 -2.13
CA TYR A 155 6.42 -4.19 -0.69
C TYR A 155 5.19 -3.80 0.12
N GLU A 156 4.35 -2.90 -0.37
CA GLU A 156 3.05 -2.61 0.23
C GLU A 156 2.13 -3.83 0.14
N GLY A 157 2.01 -4.45 -1.04
CA GLY A 157 1.23 -5.69 -1.17
C GLY A 157 1.80 -6.85 -0.35
N ALA A 158 3.13 -7.00 -0.30
CA ALA A 158 3.78 -7.97 0.58
C ALA A 158 3.50 -7.70 2.06
N PHE A 159 3.57 -6.42 2.48
CA PHE A 159 3.27 -5.99 3.83
C PHE A 159 1.82 -6.31 4.23
N LEU A 160 0.85 -6.04 3.35
CA LEU A 160 -0.56 -6.40 3.58
C LEU A 160 -0.75 -7.91 3.78
N ARG A 161 -0.11 -8.74 2.96
CA ARG A 161 -0.16 -10.20 3.14
C ARG A 161 0.44 -10.67 4.46
N MET A 162 1.51 -10.02 4.91
CA MET A 162 2.13 -10.35 6.20
C MET A 162 1.28 -9.88 7.38
N MET A 163 0.55 -8.78 7.23
CA MET A 163 -0.42 -8.33 8.24
C MET A 163 -1.55 -9.35 8.43
N ASP A 164 -2.03 -10.00 7.36
CA ASP A 164 -3.10 -11.00 7.47
C ASP A 164 -2.72 -12.23 8.32
N LEU A 165 -1.42 -12.43 8.57
CA LEU A 165 -0.90 -13.52 9.39
C LEU A 165 -0.82 -13.15 10.88
N MET A 166 -1.29 -11.96 11.27
CA MET A 166 -1.05 -11.38 12.58
C MET A 166 -2.30 -10.68 13.11
N ASP A 167 -2.84 -11.16 14.25
CA ASP A 167 -4.06 -10.64 14.88
C ASP A 167 -3.95 -9.16 15.32
N GLU A 168 -2.73 -8.65 15.48
CA GLU A 168 -2.49 -7.25 15.85
C GLU A 168 -2.82 -6.26 14.70
N PHE A 169 -3.13 -6.77 13.51
CA PHE A 169 -3.29 -5.98 12.30
C PHE A 169 -4.63 -6.25 11.62
N GLU A 170 -5.13 -5.23 10.91
CA GLU A 170 -6.33 -5.33 10.07
C GLU A 170 -6.09 -4.57 8.76
N ARG A 171 -6.54 -5.12 7.64
CA ARG A 171 -6.50 -4.43 6.33
C ARG A 171 -7.43 -3.22 6.31
N CYS A 172 -7.04 -2.20 5.56
CA CYS A 172 -7.96 -1.11 5.21
C CYS A 172 -8.56 -1.37 3.82
N PRO A 173 -9.86 -1.69 3.69
CA PRO A 173 -10.47 -1.89 2.37
C PRO A 173 -10.30 -0.63 1.50
N ALA A 174 -9.88 -0.80 0.25
CA ALA A 174 -9.59 0.30 -0.68
C ALA A 174 -10.84 1.10 -1.02
N ARG A 175 -10.62 2.34 -1.50
CA ARG A 175 -11.70 3.24 -1.93
C ARG A 175 -12.17 2.89 -3.32
N ILE A 176 -13.49 2.87 -3.51
CA ILE A 176 -14.15 3.39 -4.71
C ILE A 176 -15.37 4.21 -4.31
N ASN A 177 -15.14 5.38 -3.72
CA ASN A 177 -15.98 6.52 -4.01
C ASN A 177 -15.21 7.82 -3.75
N PRO A 178 -14.72 8.52 -4.78
CA PRO A 178 -13.86 9.69 -4.62
C PRO A 178 -14.60 10.89 -3.99
N ASP A 179 -15.93 10.92 -4.05
CA ASP A 179 -16.73 12.10 -3.71
C ASP A 179 -17.31 12.07 -2.30
N HIS A 180 -17.16 10.95 -1.59
CA HIS A 180 -17.64 10.81 -0.23
C HIS A 180 -16.52 11.19 0.76
N TYR A 181 -16.69 12.28 1.51
CA TYR A 181 -15.61 12.94 2.29
C TYR A 181 -15.01 12.04 3.38
N GLU A 182 -15.78 11.08 3.89
CA GLU A 182 -15.35 10.06 4.85
C GLU A 182 -14.33 9.09 4.23
N PHE A 183 -14.46 8.84 2.93
CA PHE A 183 -13.54 7.98 2.19
C PHE A 183 -12.21 8.67 1.92
N ASN A 184 -12.15 10.02 2.00
CA ASN A 184 -11.05 10.83 2.56
C ASN A 184 -9.72 10.16 2.99
N PHE A 185 -9.87 9.15 3.82
CA PHE A 185 -8.97 8.64 4.83
C PHE A 185 -8.77 7.14 4.58
N HIS A 186 -7.57 6.78 4.14
CA HIS A 186 -7.22 5.41 3.76
C HIS A 186 -5.77 5.16 4.19
N PRO A 187 -5.55 4.74 5.45
CA PRO A 187 -4.25 4.23 5.84
C PRO A 187 -3.95 2.94 5.08
N ASP A 188 -2.68 2.58 4.98
CA ASP A 188 -2.28 1.30 4.35
C ASP A 188 -2.82 0.12 5.17
N GLY A 189 -3.05 0.32 6.47
CA GLY A 189 -3.74 -0.65 7.32
C GLY A 189 -3.99 -0.13 8.73
N TRP A 190 -4.43 -1.02 9.60
CA TRP A 190 -4.74 -0.72 10.99
C TRP A 190 -3.94 -1.59 11.93
N PHE A 191 -3.50 -0.99 13.04
CA PHE A 191 -2.94 -1.68 14.19
C PHE A 191 -3.97 -1.66 15.32
N LEU A 192 -4.26 -2.83 15.89
CA LEU A 192 -5.26 -2.98 16.95
C LEU A 192 -4.56 -2.91 18.31
N LEU A 193 -4.90 -1.91 19.12
CA LEU A 193 -4.33 -1.74 20.46
C LEU A 193 -5.37 -1.14 21.39
N ASP A 194 -5.63 -1.80 22.51
CA ASP A 194 -6.53 -1.32 23.58
C ASP A 194 -7.92 -0.89 23.08
N GLY A 195 -8.47 -1.61 22.10
CA GLY A 195 -9.75 -1.30 21.47
C GLY A 195 -9.72 -0.15 20.46
N GLU A 196 -8.56 0.47 20.23
CA GLU A 196 -8.35 1.48 19.20
C GLU A 196 -7.83 0.87 17.90
N ARG A 197 -8.29 1.42 16.77
CA ARG A 197 -7.75 1.13 15.43
C ARG A 197 -6.78 2.25 15.06
N ILE A 198 -5.49 2.00 15.21
CA ILE A 198 -4.43 2.98 14.95
C ILE A 198 -4.01 2.89 13.48
N PRO A 199 -4.12 3.99 12.70
CA PRO A 199 -3.82 3.94 11.27
C PRO A 199 -2.31 3.78 11.03
N ILE A 200 -1.97 2.91 10.08
CA ILE A 200 -0.61 2.63 9.63
C ILE A 200 -0.36 3.34 8.30
N GLU A 201 0.78 4.02 8.22
CA GLU A 201 1.38 4.46 6.97
C GLU A 201 2.65 3.65 6.72
N PHE A 202 2.70 2.91 5.62
CA PHE A 202 3.84 2.10 5.19
C PHE A 202 4.54 2.78 4.01
N LYS A 203 5.87 2.97 4.12
CA LYS A 203 6.67 3.60 3.07
C LYS A 203 7.90 2.79 2.72
N THR A 204 8.22 2.76 1.43
CA THR A 204 9.53 2.29 0.96
C THR A 204 10.41 3.46 0.55
N VAL A 205 11.68 3.42 0.94
CA VAL A 205 12.71 4.38 0.51
C VAL A 205 13.82 3.69 -0.26
N LYS A 206 14.55 4.46 -1.08
CA LYS A 206 15.74 3.98 -1.81
C LYS A 206 16.93 3.92 -0.85
N ALA A 207 17.96 3.17 -1.23
CA ALA A 207 19.26 3.21 -0.55
C ALA A 207 19.73 4.66 -0.37
N GLY A 208 20.33 4.97 0.78
CA GLY A 208 20.79 6.28 1.21
C GLY A 208 19.67 7.24 1.64
N ASN A 209 18.40 6.87 1.46
CA ASN A 209 17.28 7.73 1.84
C ASN A 209 16.66 7.38 3.19
N PHE A 210 17.19 6.42 3.95
CA PHE A 210 16.74 6.13 5.32
C PHE A 210 17.28 7.17 6.32
N VAL A 211 16.93 8.44 6.11
CA VAL A 211 17.42 9.58 6.90
C VAL A 211 16.28 10.54 7.25
N ALA A 212 16.35 11.17 8.42
CA ALA A 212 15.27 11.99 8.98
C ALA A 212 14.71 13.06 8.02
N THR A 213 15.59 13.77 7.30
CA THR A 213 15.20 14.83 6.34
C THR A 213 14.31 14.32 5.20
N LYS A 214 14.43 13.04 4.83
CA LYS A 214 13.62 12.40 3.78
C LYS A 214 12.31 11.81 4.31
N MET A 215 12.11 11.76 5.64
CA MET A 215 10.93 11.18 6.28
C MET A 215 9.85 12.20 6.64
N SER A 216 10.17 13.50 6.64
CA SER A 216 9.24 14.58 7.01
C SER A 216 7.88 14.49 6.29
N LYS A 217 7.88 14.26 4.97
CA LYS A 217 6.63 14.11 4.20
C LYS A 217 5.80 12.91 4.66
N SER A 218 6.45 11.78 4.94
CA SER A 218 5.79 10.56 5.41
C SER A 218 5.20 10.74 6.82
N VAL A 219 5.90 11.47 7.69
CA VAL A 219 5.41 11.83 9.03
C VAL A 219 4.16 12.71 8.92
N LYS A 220 4.18 13.76 8.07
CA LYS A 220 2.99 14.60 7.82
C LYS A 220 1.79 13.78 7.35
N GLN A 221 2.03 12.81 6.47
CA GLN A 221 0.98 11.94 5.94
C GLN A 221 0.41 11.03 7.04
N SER A 222 1.28 10.35 7.80
CA SER A 222 0.85 9.50 8.93
C SER A 222 0.07 10.32 9.97
N ARG A 223 0.53 11.51 10.35
CA ARG A 223 -0.18 12.41 11.27
C ARG A 223 -1.53 12.87 10.77
N LYS A 224 -1.65 13.13 9.47
CA LYS A 224 -2.94 13.42 8.83
C LYS A 224 -3.91 12.24 9.00
N HIS A 225 -3.41 11.00 8.94
CA HIS A 225 -4.21 9.81 9.24
C HIS A 225 -4.60 9.74 10.72
N GLY A 226 -3.70 9.97 11.67
CA GLY A 226 -4.02 9.99 13.11
C GLY A 226 -5.07 11.05 13.50
N ARG A 227 -5.03 12.25 12.91
CA ARG A 227 -6.08 13.27 13.12
C ARG A 227 -7.44 12.84 12.56
N ARG A 228 -7.44 12.14 11.43
CA ARG A 228 -8.67 11.69 10.77
C ARG A 228 -9.28 10.49 11.47
N SER A 229 -8.49 9.49 11.88
CA SER A 229 -8.98 8.36 12.66
C SER A 229 -9.67 8.83 13.95
N LYS A 230 -9.11 9.85 14.61
CA LYS A 230 -9.73 10.51 15.77
C LYS A 230 -11.05 11.17 15.44
N ARG A 231 -11.11 11.95 14.35
CA ARG A 231 -12.36 12.59 13.89
C ARG A 231 -13.47 11.56 13.63
N PHE A 232 -13.13 10.41 13.07
CA PHE A 232 -14.06 9.31 12.80
C PHE A 232 -14.26 8.35 13.98
N LYS A 233 -13.73 8.68 15.16
CA LYS A 233 -13.87 7.90 16.41
C LYS A 233 -13.30 6.47 16.35
N TYR A 234 -12.42 6.17 15.40
CA TYR A 234 -11.70 4.88 15.33
C TYR A 234 -10.58 4.76 16.37
N ASN A 235 -10.00 5.89 16.79
CA ASN A 235 -8.85 5.97 17.68
C ASN A 235 -8.89 7.34 18.38
N GLN A 236 -9.30 7.35 19.64
CA GLN A 236 -9.51 8.56 20.43
C GLN A 236 -8.19 9.22 20.82
N SER A 237 -7.12 8.43 20.98
CA SER A 237 -5.77 8.93 21.21
C SER A 237 -5.29 9.84 20.09
N GLY A 238 -5.76 9.62 18.86
CA GLY A 238 -5.28 10.31 17.66
C GLY A 238 -3.85 9.91 17.28
N PHE A 239 -3.44 8.72 17.71
CA PHE A 239 -2.16 8.13 17.35
C PHE A 239 -2.12 7.74 15.87
N SER A 240 -0.93 7.64 15.31
CA SER A 240 -0.69 7.08 13.98
C SER A 240 0.66 6.37 13.95
N ILE A 241 0.78 5.32 13.15
CA ILE A 241 2.02 4.59 12.99
C ILE A 241 2.63 4.94 11.65
N LEU A 242 3.94 5.17 11.63
CA LEU A 242 4.74 5.23 10.41
C LEU A 242 5.72 4.06 10.41
N ILE A 243 5.62 3.19 9.41
CA ILE A 243 6.56 2.11 9.14
C ILE A 243 7.32 2.47 7.87
N VAL A 244 8.65 2.42 7.92
CA VAL A 244 9.50 2.70 6.76
C VAL A 244 10.47 1.55 6.57
N CYS A 245 10.67 1.12 5.34
CA CYS A 245 11.73 0.19 5.00
C CYS A 245 12.57 0.67 3.81
N CYS A 246 13.83 0.26 3.79
CA CYS A 246 14.70 0.31 2.63
C CYS A 246 15.07 -1.12 2.23
N PRO A 247 14.39 -1.68 1.21
CA PRO A 247 14.69 -3.01 0.69
C PRO A 247 16.14 -3.22 0.27
N GLU A 248 16.72 -2.23 -0.41
CA GLU A 248 18.09 -2.30 -0.93
C GLU A 248 19.14 -2.43 0.19
N GLU A 249 18.89 -1.81 1.35
CA GLU A 249 19.80 -1.82 2.52
C GLU A 249 19.39 -2.84 3.60
N ARG A 250 18.23 -3.49 3.40
CA ARG A 250 17.63 -4.44 4.35
C ARG A 250 17.43 -3.83 5.73
N VAL A 251 17.00 -2.57 5.77
CA VAL A 251 16.72 -1.86 7.03
C VAL A 251 15.27 -1.43 7.11
N PHE A 252 14.73 -1.43 8.32
CA PHE A 252 13.38 -0.96 8.59
C PHE A 252 13.30 -0.28 9.94
N GLY A 253 12.29 0.57 10.11
CA GLY A 253 11.98 1.22 11.36
C GLY A 253 10.50 1.54 11.44
N ALA A 254 10.03 1.75 12.66
CA ALA A 254 8.67 2.19 12.92
C ALA A 254 8.61 3.14 14.11
N VAL A 255 7.64 4.05 14.08
CA VAL A 255 7.40 5.01 15.16
C VAL A 255 5.90 5.22 15.35
N LEU A 256 5.50 5.28 16.63
CA LEU A 256 4.19 5.76 17.05
C LEU A 256 4.24 7.28 17.16
N LEU A 257 3.35 7.95 16.45
CA LEU A 257 3.28 9.40 16.37
C LEU A 257 2.02 9.91 17.04
N ASP A 258 2.15 10.96 17.83
CA ASP A 258 1.07 11.69 18.46
C ASP A 258 1.07 13.17 18.00
N LYS A 259 0.35 14.03 18.71
CA LYS A 259 0.31 15.47 18.41
C LYS A 259 1.67 16.16 18.50
N ALA A 260 2.63 15.66 19.31
CA ALA A 260 3.93 16.30 19.46
C ALA A 260 4.76 16.22 18.17
N ALA A 261 4.53 15.18 17.35
CA ALA A 261 5.17 15.06 16.05
C ALA A 261 4.79 16.18 15.08
N ASP A 262 3.65 16.87 15.26
CA ASP A 262 3.25 17.97 14.37
C ASP A 262 4.19 19.18 14.49
N ALA A 263 4.96 19.31 15.58
CA ALA A 263 5.95 20.37 15.76
C ALA A 263 7.27 20.12 15.02
N ILE A 264 7.52 18.88 14.57
CA ILE A 264 8.77 18.48 13.89
C ILE A 264 8.69 18.68 12.38
N VAL A 265 7.49 18.82 11.82
CA VAL A 265 7.23 18.68 10.38
C VAL A 265 6.66 19.92 9.71
#